data_AF-A0A9J5WLN7-F1
#
_entry.id   AF-A0A9J5WLN7-F1
#
_cell.length_a   1.000
_cell.length_b   1.000
_cell.length_c   1.000
_cell.angle_alpha   90.00
_cell.angle_beta   90.00
_cell.angle_gamma   90.00
#
_symmetry.space_group_name_H-M   'P 1'
#
loop_
_entity.id
_entity.type
_entity.pdbx_description
1 polymer ?
#
loop_
_entity_poly.entity_id
_entity_poly.type
_entity_poly.pdbx_seq_one_letter_code
_entity_poly.pdbx_strand_id
1 'polypeptide(L)'
;MNITRIEEYYSPTQEENEFFDIVFIDNIPQQTHETLDCGIYMLAYAEYLSYKQGISAGNFDALFLRSRYAKLLWNYGQQKSDVRAISDNEAPPRHIRNNVAFEDSETIQIE
;
A
#
# COMPACT_ATOMS: atom_id res chain seq x y z
N MET A 1 -46.34 11.29 45.04
CA MET A 1 -45.51 10.08 44.87
C MET A 1 -44.47 10.43 43.84
N ASN A 2 -43.28 10.82 44.31
CA ASN A 2 -42.24 11.40 43.47
C ASN A 2 -41.42 10.27 42.85
N ILE A 3 -41.39 10.23 41.52
CA ILE A 3 -40.54 9.33 40.77
C ILE A 3 -39.29 10.14 40.40
N THR A 4 -38.19 9.88 41.09
CA THR A 4 -36.85 10.28 40.64
C THR A 4 -36.14 8.99 40.25
N ARG A 5 -36.08 8.72 38.95
CA ARG A 5 -35.23 7.68 38.37
C ARG A 5 -33.82 8.27 38.35
N ILE A 6 -33.03 7.91 39.35
CA ILE A 6 -31.67 8.39 39.52
C ILE A 6 -30.78 7.59 38.56
N GLU A 7 -30.16 8.35 37.68
CA GLU A 7 -28.90 8.09 36.96
C GLU A 7 -28.82 6.83 36.10
N GLU A 8 -28.93 7.10 34.80
CA GLU A 8 -28.34 6.34 33.71
C GLU A 8 -26.97 5.81 34.13
N TYR A 9 -26.88 4.49 34.17
CA TYR A 9 -25.62 3.77 34.20
C TYR A 9 -24.78 4.31 33.04
N TYR A 10 -23.76 5.10 33.36
CA TYR A 10 -22.72 5.52 32.42
C TYR A 10 -22.18 4.23 31.80
N SER A 11 -22.70 3.88 30.63
CA SER A 11 -22.13 2.84 29.81
C SER A 11 -20.91 3.53 29.21
N PRO A 12 -19.68 3.06 29.48
CA PRO A 12 -18.54 3.55 28.73
C PRO A 12 -18.92 3.36 27.27
N THR A 13 -18.94 4.43 26.49
CA THR A 13 -18.95 4.31 25.04
C THR A 13 -17.85 3.34 24.72
N GLN A 14 -18.24 2.15 24.24
CA GLN A 14 -17.33 1.22 23.62
C GLN A 14 -16.82 1.98 22.39
N GLU A 15 -15.81 2.81 22.59
CA GLU A 15 -14.86 3.12 21.54
C GLU A 15 -14.31 1.76 21.18
N GLU A 16 -14.96 1.15 20.20
CA GLU A 16 -14.44 0.02 19.48
C GLU A 16 -13.04 0.46 19.08
N ASN A 17 -12.06 -0.05 19.82
CA ASN A 17 -10.69 -0.12 19.39
C ASN A 17 -10.71 -1.04 18.16
N GLU A 18 -11.19 -0.50 17.04
CA GLU A 18 -11.25 -1.13 15.73
C GLU A 18 -9.83 -1.09 15.17
N PHE A 19 -8.93 -1.80 15.86
CA PHE A 19 -7.61 -2.06 15.35
C PHE A 19 -7.75 -2.95 14.12
N PHE A 20 -7.04 -2.60 13.06
CA PHE A 20 -6.97 -3.46 11.89
C PHE A 20 -6.32 -4.80 12.26
N ASP A 21 -6.87 -5.88 11.71
CA ASP A 21 -6.24 -7.18 11.78
C ASP A 21 -4.90 -7.14 11.02
N ILE A 22 -3.80 -7.33 11.75
CA ILE A 22 -2.45 -7.41 11.17
C ILE A 22 -2.17 -8.87 10.84
N VAL A 23 -2.02 -9.18 9.55
CA VAL A 23 -1.65 -10.52 9.07
C VAL A 23 -0.19 -10.51 8.64
N PHE A 24 0.63 -11.32 9.31
CA PHE A 24 2.00 -11.59 8.91
C PHE A 24 2.02 -12.68 7.83
N ILE A 25 2.77 -12.43 6.76
CA ILE A 25 2.88 -13.34 5.63
C ILE A 25 4.35 -13.71 5.49
N ASP A 26 4.64 -14.98 5.74
CA ASP A 26 5.98 -15.53 5.65
C ASP A 26 6.31 -15.99 4.22
N ASN A 27 7.60 -16.23 3.96
CA ASN A 27 8.11 -16.77 2.70
C ASN A 27 7.79 -15.92 1.47
N ILE A 28 7.59 -14.61 1.65
CA ILE A 28 7.52 -13.67 0.53
C ILE A 28 8.93 -13.56 -0.08
N PRO A 29 9.07 -13.73 -1.40
CA PRO A 29 10.32 -13.43 -2.09
C PRO A 29 10.78 -12.02 -1.75
N GLN A 30 12.04 -11.87 -1.34
CA GLN A 30 12.65 -10.58 -1.12
C GLN A 30 13.74 -10.31 -2.14
N GLN A 31 13.90 -9.04 -2.46
CA GLN A 31 14.92 -8.58 -3.36
C GLN A 31 16.30 -8.64 -2.69
N THR A 32 17.32 -9.13 -3.40
CA THR A 32 18.71 -9.02 -2.93
C THR A 32 19.24 -7.60 -3.15
N HIS A 33 20.14 -7.15 -2.28
CA HIS A 33 20.73 -5.79 -2.35
C HIS A 33 21.43 -5.46 -3.67
N GLU A 34 21.79 -6.47 -4.46
CA GLU A 34 22.53 -6.32 -5.72
C GLU A 34 21.64 -6.06 -6.94
N THR A 35 20.31 -6.09 -6.77
CA THR A 35 19.36 -5.89 -7.87
C THR A 35 18.65 -4.53 -7.74
N LEU A 36 17.93 -4.11 -8.78
CA LEU A 36 17.15 -2.85 -8.81
C LEU A 36 15.67 -3.11 -9.13
N ASP A 37 15.11 -4.18 -8.57
CA ASP A 37 13.80 -4.73 -8.90
C ASP A 37 12.71 -4.47 -7.86
N CYS A 38 12.93 -3.55 -6.92
CA CYS A 38 11.99 -3.32 -5.81
C CYS A 38 10.54 -3.12 -6.28
N GLY A 39 10.35 -2.40 -7.39
CA GLY A 39 9.03 -2.22 -8.01
C GLY A 39 8.40 -3.52 -8.50
N ILE A 40 9.19 -4.46 -9.02
CA ILE A 40 8.69 -5.78 -9.48
C ILE A 40 8.22 -6.62 -8.29
N TYR A 41 8.97 -6.62 -7.19
CA TYR A 41 8.57 -7.31 -5.96
C TYR A 41 7.29 -6.72 -5.37
N MET A 42 7.18 -5.38 -5.33
CA MET A 42 5.97 -4.69 -4.86
C MET A 42 4.76 -4.97 -5.76
N LEU A 43 4.92 -4.92 -7.09
CA LEU A 43 3.84 -5.20 -8.04
C LEU A 43 3.34 -6.64 -7.93
N ALA A 44 4.25 -7.60 -7.82
CA ALA A 44 3.87 -8.99 -7.61
C ALA A 44 3.09 -9.16 -6.30
N TYR A 45 3.54 -8.54 -5.21
CA TYR A 45 2.83 -8.60 -3.93
C TYR A 45 1.43 -7.97 -4.02
N ALA A 46 1.28 -6.84 -4.70
CA ALA A 46 -0.04 -6.24 -4.94
C ALA A 46 -0.94 -7.16 -5.79
N GLU A 47 -0.40 -7.82 -6.82
CA GLU A 47 -1.11 -8.82 -7.63
C GLU A 47 -1.57 -10.01 -6.75
N TYR A 48 -0.70 -10.50 -5.86
CA TYR A 48 -1.03 -11.55 -4.89
C TYR A 48 -2.20 -11.15 -3.98
N LEU A 49 -2.15 -9.97 -3.37
CA LEU A 49 -3.22 -9.49 -2.49
C LEU A 49 -4.54 -9.29 -3.24
N SER A 50 -4.47 -8.81 -4.49
CA SER A 50 -5.65 -8.52 -5.31
C SER A 50 -6.36 -9.79 -5.78
N TYR A 51 -5.61 -10.79 -6.23
CA TYR A 51 -6.17 -12.01 -6.85
C TYR A 51 -6.12 -13.24 -5.94
N LYS A 52 -5.58 -13.10 -4.72
CA LYS A 52 -5.34 -14.19 -3.74
C LYS A 52 -4.57 -15.38 -4.33
N GLN A 53 -3.78 -15.16 -5.38
CA GLN A 53 -3.07 -16.20 -6.10
C GLN A 53 -1.62 -16.28 -5.61
N GLY A 54 -1.34 -17.23 -4.73
CA GLY A 54 -0.06 -17.41 -4.04
C GLY A 54 1.17 -17.19 -4.92
N ILE A 55 2.04 -16.26 -4.52
CA ILE A 55 3.42 -16.26 -4.96
C ILE A 55 4.13 -17.38 -4.19
N SER A 56 4.27 -18.55 -4.80
CA SER A 56 5.18 -19.55 -4.24
C SER A 56 6.61 -18.99 -4.33
N ALA A 57 7.34 -19.01 -3.22
CA ALA A 57 8.74 -18.57 -3.16
C ALA A 57 9.63 -19.22 -4.24
N GLY A 58 9.29 -20.45 -4.67
CA GLY A 58 9.99 -21.16 -5.74
C GLY A 58 9.66 -20.71 -7.16
N ASN A 59 8.63 -19.89 -7.35
CA ASN A 59 8.11 -19.46 -8.66
C ASN A 59 8.34 -17.96 -8.94
N PHE A 60 9.10 -17.26 -8.10
CA PHE A 60 9.36 -15.83 -8.28
C PHE A 60 10.54 -15.60 -9.20
N ASP A 61 10.26 -15.44 -10.49
CA ASP A 61 11.25 -15.04 -11.50
C ASP A 61 11.12 -13.54 -11.80
N ALA A 62 12.01 -12.74 -11.20
CA ALA A 62 12.05 -11.30 -11.38
C ALA A 62 12.28 -10.90 -12.85
N LEU A 63 13.07 -11.67 -13.62
CA LEU A 63 13.35 -11.38 -15.03
C LEU A 63 12.08 -11.59 -15.89
N PHE A 64 11.38 -12.70 -15.64
CA PHE A 64 10.11 -12.99 -16.30
C PHE A 64 9.06 -11.92 -15.98
N LEU A 65 8.88 -11.58 -14.70
CA LEU A 65 7.93 -10.54 -14.28
C LEU A 65 8.27 -9.18 -14.89
N ARG A 66 9.55 -8.79 -14.92
CA ARG A 66 9.98 -7.55 -15.57
C ARG A 66 9.57 -7.52 -17.05
N SER A 67 9.75 -8.63 -17.76
CA SER A 67 9.37 -8.73 -19.18
C SER A 67 7.85 -8.64 -19.38
N ARG A 68 7.06 -9.31 -18.53
CA ARG A 68 5.59 -9.25 -18.53
C ARG A 68 5.10 -7.81 -18.30
N TYR A 69 5.60 -7.15 -17.26
CA TYR A 69 5.19 -5.80 -16.90
C TYR A 69 5.67 -4.76 -17.90
N ALA A 70 6.89 -4.88 -18.44
CA ALA A 70 7.39 -4.01 -19.50
C ALA A 70 6.49 -4.06 -20.75
N LYS A 71 6.07 -5.27 -21.17
CA LYS A 71 5.14 -5.44 -22.29
C LYS A 71 3.77 -4.82 -22.00
N LEU A 72 3.26 -4.98 -20.79
CA LEU A 72 1.97 -4.40 -20.38
C LEU A 72 2.01 -2.86 -20.41
N LEU A 73 3.05 -2.27 -19.81
CA LEU A 73 3.26 -0.82 -19.78
C LEU A 73 3.45 -0.25 -21.18
N TRP A 74 4.21 -0.93 -22.03
CA TRP A 74 4.36 -0.56 -23.43
C TRP A 74 3.02 -0.53 -24.16
N ASN A 75 2.24 -1.60 -24.08
CA ASN A 75 0.93 -1.68 -24.73
C ASN A 75 -0.03 -0.60 -24.23
N TYR A 76 0.01 -0.27 -22.94
CA TYR A 76 -0.79 0.80 -22.37
C TYR A 76 -0.36 2.18 -22.88
N GLY A 77 0.96 2.44 -22.93
CA GLY A 77 1.51 3.68 -23.47
C GLY A 77 1.14 3.89 -24.94
N GLN A 78 1.15 2.82 -25.75
CA GLN A 78 0.70 2.87 -27.15
C GLN A 78 -0.79 3.25 -27.24
N GLN A 79 -1.66 2.57 -26.48
CA GLN A 79 -3.09 2.88 -26.45
C GLN A 79 -3.36 4.33 -26.04
N LYS A 80 -2.66 4.84 -25.02
CA LYS A 80 -2.79 6.26 -24.62
C LYS A 80 -2.35 7.23 -25.71
N SER A 81 -1.27 6.89 -26.43
CA SER A 81 -0.76 7.71 -27.53
C SER A 81 -1.74 7.76 -28.70
N ASP A 82 -2.32 6.61 -29.06
CA ASP A 82 -3.30 6.49 -30.15
C ASP A 82 -4.59 7.26 -29.85
N VAL A 83 -5.05 7.25 -28.60
CA VAL A 83 -6.27 7.92 -28.16
C VAL A 83 -6.08 9.44 -27.98
N ARG A 84 -4.85 9.99 -28.13
CA ARG A 84 -4.48 11.37 -27.73
C ARG A 84 -5.00 11.72 -26.33
N ALA A 85 -5.09 10.74 -25.43
CA ALA A 85 -5.53 10.98 -24.07
C ALA A 85 -4.48 11.86 -23.38
N ILE A 86 -4.85 13.10 -23.04
CA ILE A 86 -3.98 13.99 -22.28
C ILE A 86 -3.98 13.44 -20.85
N SER A 87 -2.82 12.93 -20.41
CA SER A 87 -2.62 12.23 -19.14
C SER A 87 -3.19 12.94 -17.90
N ASP A 88 -3.31 14.26 -17.94
CA ASP A 88 -3.82 15.06 -16.82
C ASP A 88 -5.34 14.89 -16.58
N ASN A 89 -6.10 14.26 -17.48
CA ASN A 89 -7.53 14.03 -17.27
C ASN A 89 -7.85 12.88 -16.28
N GLU A 90 -6.92 11.93 -16.11
CA GLU A 90 -7.03 10.76 -15.25
C GLU A 90 -6.16 10.89 -13.99
N ALA A 91 -5.25 11.86 -13.96
CA ALA A 91 -4.43 12.11 -12.79
C ALA A 91 -5.31 12.64 -11.65
N PRO A 92 -5.21 12.08 -10.43
CA PRO A 92 -5.76 12.72 -9.25
C PRO A 92 -5.22 14.15 -9.15
N PRO A 93 -5.96 15.09 -8.53
CA PRO A 93 -5.46 16.43 -8.29
C PRO A 93 -4.05 16.37 -7.69
N ARG A 94 -3.09 17.09 -8.28
CA ARG A 94 -1.72 17.10 -7.77
C ARG A 94 -1.75 17.61 -6.34
N HIS A 95 -1.42 16.74 -5.39
CA HIS A 95 -1.14 17.18 -4.03
C HIS A 95 0.11 18.06 -4.07
N ILE A 96 -0.07 19.34 -3.77
CA ILE A 96 1.04 20.25 -3.55
C ILE A 96 1.78 19.74 -2.31
N ARG A 97 3.02 19.26 -2.49
CA ARG A 97 3.89 18.97 -1.35
C ARG A 97 4.24 20.29 -0.70
N ASN A 98 3.63 20.59 0.44
CA ASN A 98 4.17 21.57 1.37
C ASN A 98 5.43 20.92 1.96
N ASN A 99 6.61 21.40 1.56
CA ASN A 99 7.86 21.04 2.23
C ASN A 99 7.84 21.71 3.60
N VAL A 100 7.20 21.07 4.58
CA VAL A 100 7.41 21.40 5.98
C VAL A 100 8.81 20.89 6.29
N ALA A 101 9.75 21.82 6.49
CA ALA A 101 11.05 21.48 7.06
C ALA A 101 10.78 20.87 8.43
N PHE A 102 11.08 19.57 8.58
CA PHE A 102 11.18 18.96 9.88
C PHE A 102 12.44 19.51 10.53
N GLU A 103 12.29 20.57 11.32
CA GLU A 103 13.32 20.96 12.29
C GLU A 103 13.32 19.91 13.41
N ASP A 104 14.51 19.32 13.57
CA ASP A 104 15.03 18.55 14.71
C ASP A 104 14.21 17.34 15.20
N SER A 105 14.49 16.16 14.64
CA SER A 105 14.19 14.90 15.35
C SER A 105 15.23 14.69 16.46
N GLU A 106 14.79 14.70 17.71
CA GLU A 106 15.58 14.19 18.83
C GLU A 106 16.04 12.76 18.52
N THR A 107 17.35 12.55 18.65
CA THR A 107 18.01 11.27 18.37
C THR A 107 17.78 10.33 19.55
N ILE A 108 16.95 9.31 19.37
CA ILE A 108 16.80 8.25 20.37
C ILE A 108 18.03 7.34 20.28
N GLN A 109 18.89 7.40 21.29
CA GLN A 109 19.98 6.44 21.49
C GLN A 109 19.42 5.23 22.21
N ILE A 110 19.70 4.04 21.68
CA ILE A 110 19.36 2.76 22.31
C ILE A 110 20.65 2.23 22.92
N GLU A 111 20.63 2.00 24.24
CA GLU A 111 21.72 1.34 25.00
C GLU A 111 21.70 -0.18 24.79
#